data_AF-A0A496X117-F1
#
_entry.id   AF-A0A496X117-F1
#
_cell.length_a   1.000
_cell.length_b   1.000
_cell.length_c   1.000
_cell.angle_alpha   90.00
_cell.angle_beta   90.00
_cell.angle_gamma   90.00
#
_symmetry.space_group_name_H-M   'P 1'
#
loop_
_entity.id
_entity.type
_entity.pdbx_description
1 polymer ?
#
loop_
_entity_poly.entity_id
_entity_poly.type
_entity_poly.pdbx_seq_one_letter_code
_entity_poly.pdbx_strand_id
1 'polypeptide(L)'
;MDSVNVRQAIARAITNEQQTALLAMHLVPRINNLHKAIHLQGIDAVRTLTQFVVRYTEHVPDFLDALNGIGLNANCNEVTEPLTAICTEFFVQPPELLNGFHGLQAAMNEAYLAHRLIEEVNNHFMAQCGEVLVPMDMTRSNLIIHHLIGEPFANQLDAAVKIIVERLEAERLLAADGKFNPGLAREIYWGMEAGHWPCFTDTLSVGLLFGENDCSNILH
;
A
#
# COMPACT_ATOMS: atom_id res chain seq x y z
N MET A 1 16.67 -6.26 7.65
CA MET A 1 16.54 -7.74 7.62
C MET A 1 15.07 -8.15 7.57
N ASP A 2 14.17 -7.17 7.71
CA ASP A 2 12.80 -7.33 8.14
C ASP A 2 11.84 -7.59 6.97
N SER A 3 12.17 -7.06 5.79
CA SER A 3 11.44 -7.33 4.53
C SER A 3 11.48 -8.81 4.14
N VAL A 4 12.50 -9.59 4.55
CA VAL A 4 12.58 -11.04 4.27
C VAL A 4 11.44 -11.80 4.93
N ASN A 5 11.10 -11.47 6.18
CA ASN A 5 10.00 -12.11 6.90
C ASN A 5 8.66 -11.78 6.26
N VAL A 6 8.47 -10.53 5.82
CA VAL A 6 7.29 -10.07 5.09
C VAL A 6 7.16 -10.82 3.76
N ARG A 7 8.25 -10.94 2.97
CA ARG A 7 8.27 -11.73 1.72
C ARG A 7 7.87 -13.19 1.95
N GLN A 8 8.37 -13.81 3.02
CA GLN A 8 8.01 -15.18 3.37
C GLN A 8 6.54 -15.33 3.79
N ALA A 9 6.00 -14.38 4.56
CA ALA A 9 4.59 -14.37 4.95
C ALA A 9 3.68 -14.26 3.73
N ILE A 10 3.97 -13.33 2.82
CA ILE A 10 3.24 -13.14 1.57
C ILE A 10 3.33 -14.39 0.69
N ALA A 11 4.53 -14.98 0.52
CA ALA A 11 4.70 -16.19 -0.29
C ALA A 11 3.87 -17.37 0.23
N ARG A 12 3.78 -17.54 1.57
CA ARG A 12 2.90 -18.55 2.19
C ARG A 12 1.42 -18.27 1.89
N ALA A 13 1.00 -17.00 2.00
CA ALA A 13 -0.38 -16.59 1.71
C ALA A 13 -0.77 -16.83 0.24
N ILE A 14 0.12 -16.51 -0.70
CA ILE A 14 -0.07 -16.76 -2.14
C ILE A 14 -0.15 -18.26 -2.42
N THR A 15 0.75 -19.07 -1.84
CA THR A 15 0.73 -20.53 -2.01
C THR A 15 -0.57 -21.13 -1.47
N ASN A 16 -1.06 -20.64 -0.34
CA ASN A 16 -2.34 -21.06 0.23
C ASN A 16 -3.52 -20.70 -0.69
N GLU A 17 -3.52 -19.51 -1.30
CA GLU A 17 -4.57 -19.13 -2.25
C GLU A 17 -4.56 -20.01 -3.49
N GLN A 18 -3.39 -20.35 -4.04
CA GLN A 18 -3.28 -21.25 -5.20
C GLN A 18 -3.88 -22.65 -4.93
N GLN A 19 -3.87 -23.09 -3.68
CA GLN A 19 -4.40 -24.39 -3.26
C GLN A 19 -5.88 -24.34 -2.90
N THR A 20 -6.37 -23.21 -2.38
CA THR A 20 -7.69 -23.14 -1.73
C THR A 20 -8.68 -22.22 -2.44
N ALA A 21 -8.21 -21.24 -3.22
CA ALA A 21 -9.00 -20.22 -3.89
C ALA A 21 -9.96 -19.43 -2.95
N LEU A 22 -9.61 -19.31 -1.67
CA LEU A 22 -10.48 -18.71 -0.65
C LEU A 22 -10.75 -17.23 -0.93
N LEU A 23 -9.72 -16.46 -1.26
CA LEU A 23 -9.90 -15.06 -1.63
C LEU A 23 -10.72 -14.96 -2.91
N ALA A 24 -10.42 -15.75 -3.93
CA ALA A 24 -11.19 -15.76 -5.17
C ALA A 24 -12.69 -15.99 -4.90
N MET A 25 -13.05 -16.96 -4.04
CA MET A 25 -14.43 -17.20 -3.62
C MET A 25 -15.05 -16.01 -2.88
N HIS A 26 -14.28 -15.34 -2.02
CA HIS A 26 -14.74 -14.13 -1.29
C HIS A 26 -14.95 -12.91 -2.21
N LEU A 27 -14.20 -12.84 -3.32
CA LEU A 27 -14.31 -11.76 -4.30
C LEU A 27 -15.51 -11.90 -5.24
N VAL A 28 -15.99 -13.12 -5.52
CA VAL A 28 -17.17 -13.38 -6.38
C VAL A 28 -18.38 -12.48 -6.05
N PRO A 29 -18.89 -12.42 -4.81
CA PRO A 29 -20.05 -11.57 -4.49
C PRO A 29 -19.75 -10.07 -4.57
N ARG A 30 -18.47 -9.67 -4.50
CA ARG A 30 -18.04 -8.26 -4.54
C ARG A 30 -17.95 -7.72 -5.96
N ILE A 31 -17.68 -8.58 -6.95
CA ILE A 31 -17.57 -8.18 -8.37
C ILE A 31 -18.84 -7.51 -8.87
N ASN A 32 -20.01 -8.07 -8.53
CA ASN A 32 -21.30 -7.51 -8.95
C ASN A 32 -21.62 -6.16 -8.29
N ASN A 33 -20.90 -5.81 -7.22
CA ASN A 33 -21.05 -4.58 -6.46
C ASN A 33 -19.79 -3.72 -6.52
N LEU A 34 -18.93 -3.92 -7.53
CA LEU A 34 -17.80 -3.03 -7.75
C LEU A 34 -18.31 -1.62 -8.01
N HIS A 35 -17.64 -0.64 -7.41
CA HIS A 35 -17.93 0.75 -7.71
C HIS A 35 -17.73 1.00 -9.20
N LYS A 36 -18.61 1.78 -9.84
CA LYS A 36 -18.61 2.00 -11.30
C LYS A 36 -17.30 2.58 -11.85
N ALA A 37 -16.51 3.20 -10.98
CA ALA A 37 -15.19 3.74 -11.31
C ALA A 37 -14.12 2.64 -11.45
N ILE A 38 -14.32 1.44 -10.90
CA ILE A 38 -13.39 0.32 -10.99
C ILE A 38 -13.70 -0.44 -12.29
N HIS A 39 -12.78 -0.35 -13.25
CA HIS A 39 -12.89 -1.03 -14.52
C HIS A 39 -11.95 -2.22 -14.57
N LEU A 40 -12.51 -3.38 -14.89
CA LEU A 40 -11.76 -4.61 -15.13
C LEU A 40 -11.69 -4.86 -16.64
N GLN A 41 -10.48 -4.87 -17.19
CA GLN A 41 -10.24 -5.29 -18.57
C GLN A 41 -10.02 -6.80 -18.58
N GLY A 42 -10.84 -7.55 -19.31
CA GLY A 42 -10.68 -8.99 -19.47
C GLY A 42 -11.96 -9.79 -19.23
N ILE A 43 -11.88 -11.08 -19.53
CA ILE A 43 -13.02 -12.01 -19.48
C ILE A 43 -13.23 -12.57 -18.06
N ASP A 44 -12.18 -12.59 -17.23
CA ASP A 44 -12.19 -13.20 -15.90
C ASP A 44 -11.90 -12.17 -14.79
N ALA A 45 -12.97 -11.53 -14.32
CA ALA A 45 -12.91 -10.48 -13.29
C ALA A 45 -12.31 -10.98 -11.96
N VAL A 46 -12.66 -12.19 -11.52
CA VAL A 46 -12.17 -12.75 -10.25
C VAL A 46 -10.67 -12.94 -10.32
N ARG A 47 -10.19 -13.58 -11.38
CA ARG A 47 -8.75 -13.82 -11.55
C ARG A 47 -7.97 -12.53 -11.64
N THR A 48 -8.48 -11.55 -12.39
CA THR A 48 -7.84 -10.23 -12.51
C THR A 48 -7.72 -9.55 -11.14
N LEU A 49 -8.78 -9.57 -10.33
CA LEU A 49 -8.73 -9.02 -8.97
C LEU A 49 -7.82 -9.81 -8.02
N THR A 50 -7.84 -11.13 -8.08
CA THR A 50 -6.92 -11.95 -7.26
C THR A 50 -5.47 -11.64 -7.62
N GLN A 51 -5.14 -11.52 -8.91
CA GLN A 51 -3.79 -11.13 -9.36
C GLN A 51 -3.42 -9.73 -8.91
N PHE A 52 -4.38 -8.79 -8.96
CA PHE A 52 -4.19 -7.45 -8.41
C PHE A 52 -3.85 -7.50 -6.91
N VAL A 53 -4.58 -8.28 -6.11
CA VAL A 53 -4.28 -8.44 -4.67
C VAL A 53 -2.90 -9.06 -4.45
N VAL A 54 -2.53 -10.10 -5.20
CA VAL A 54 -1.18 -10.71 -5.11
C VAL A 54 -0.12 -9.64 -5.31
N ARG A 55 -0.19 -8.90 -6.42
CA ARG A 55 0.80 -7.85 -6.71
C ARG A 55 0.81 -6.77 -5.64
N TYR A 56 -0.35 -6.36 -5.16
CA TYR A 56 -0.50 -5.33 -4.13
C TYR A 56 0.22 -5.75 -2.83
N THR A 57 0.08 -7.02 -2.44
CA THR A 57 0.80 -7.57 -1.28
C THR A 57 2.31 -7.67 -1.52
N GLU A 58 2.73 -8.15 -2.70
CA GLU A 58 4.15 -8.32 -3.05
C GLU A 58 4.97 -7.03 -3.01
N HIS A 59 4.34 -5.86 -3.17
CA HIS A 59 5.03 -4.56 -3.14
C HIS A 59 5.41 -4.08 -1.74
N VAL A 60 4.71 -4.51 -0.69
CA VAL A 60 5.02 -4.06 0.68
C VAL A 60 6.51 -4.21 1.02
N PRO A 61 7.14 -5.40 0.87
CA PRO A 61 8.54 -5.55 1.23
C PRO A 61 9.50 -4.71 0.38
N ASP A 62 9.15 -4.41 -0.88
CA ASP A 62 9.95 -3.50 -1.73
C ASP A 62 9.92 -2.07 -1.16
N PHE A 63 8.78 -1.63 -0.63
CA PHE A 63 8.66 -0.32 0.02
C PHE A 63 9.42 -0.25 1.34
N LEU A 64 9.46 -1.35 2.10
CA LEU A 64 10.28 -1.42 3.29
C LEU A 64 11.77 -1.34 2.96
N ASP A 65 12.22 -1.98 1.88
CA ASP A 65 13.61 -1.88 1.42
C ASP A 65 13.94 -0.44 0.97
N ALA A 66 13.01 0.23 0.28
CA ALA A 66 13.15 1.64 -0.11
C ALA A 66 13.20 2.58 1.10
N LEU A 67 12.29 2.43 2.07
CA LEU A 67 12.29 3.21 3.31
C LEU A 67 13.59 3.05 4.08
N ASN A 68 14.11 1.83 4.20
CA ASN A 68 15.40 1.58 4.84
C ASN A 68 16.55 2.27 4.08
N GLY A 69 16.57 2.18 2.76
CA GLY A 69 17.56 2.86 1.93
C GLY A 69 17.51 4.38 2.08
N ILE A 70 16.31 4.96 2.08
CA ILE A 70 16.08 6.39 2.26
C ILE A 70 16.52 6.82 3.67
N GLY A 71 16.14 6.09 4.71
CA GLY A 71 16.55 6.36 6.09
C GLY A 71 18.06 6.49 6.24
N LEU A 72 18.78 5.46 5.76
CA LEU A 72 20.24 5.33 5.91
C LEU A 72 21.01 6.45 5.22
N ASN A 73 20.47 7.02 4.15
CA ASN A 73 21.21 7.92 3.28
C ASN A 73 20.66 9.36 3.29
N ALA A 74 19.37 9.58 3.58
CA ALA A 74 18.70 10.88 3.53
C ALA A 74 18.40 11.51 4.92
N ASN A 75 19.09 11.04 5.97
CA ASN A 75 18.99 11.54 7.36
C ASN A 75 17.56 11.51 7.93
N CYS A 76 16.83 10.43 7.69
CA CYS A 76 15.46 10.26 8.22
C CYS A 76 15.23 8.91 8.91
N ASN A 77 16.31 8.26 9.37
CA ASN A 77 16.24 7.00 10.13
C ASN A 77 15.27 7.07 11.32
N GLU A 78 15.25 8.20 12.05
CA GLU A 78 14.36 8.40 13.20
C GLU A 78 12.87 8.23 12.85
N VAL A 79 12.51 8.41 11.57
CA VAL A 79 11.16 8.21 11.04
C VAL A 79 11.03 6.86 10.33
N THR A 80 11.99 6.51 9.47
CA THR A 80 11.89 5.31 8.62
C THR A 80 12.05 4.02 9.40
N GLU A 81 12.81 4.00 10.50
CA GLU A 81 12.98 2.83 11.36
C GLU A 81 11.67 2.44 12.06
N PRO A 82 11.01 3.31 12.86
CA PRO A 82 9.75 2.96 13.50
C PRO A 82 8.64 2.64 12.48
N LEU A 83 8.59 3.36 11.36
CA LEU A 83 7.64 3.07 10.29
C LEU A 83 7.84 1.67 9.71
N THR A 84 9.08 1.30 9.36
CA THR A 84 9.41 -0.03 8.82
C THR A 84 9.11 -1.14 9.82
N ALA A 85 9.39 -0.89 11.11
CA ALA A 85 9.10 -1.84 12.18
C ALA A 85 7.60 -2.12 12.29
N ILE A 86 6.76 -1.09 12.36
CA ILE A 86 5.30 -1.23 12.45
C ILE A 86 4.74 -1.94 11.22
N CYS A 87 5.14 -1.55 10.02
CA CYS A 87 4.69 -2.21 8.79
C CYS A 87 5.10 -3.69 8.75
N THR A 88 6.27 -4.04 9.28
CA THR A 88 6.71 -5.44 9.40
C THR A 88 5.85 -6.20 10.42
N GLU A 89 5.55 -5.58 11.56
CA GLU A 89 4.74 -6.17 12.63
C GLU A 89 3.35 -6.56 12.14
N PHE A 90 2.74 -5.81 11.21
CA PHE A 90 1.45 -6.20 10.62
C PHE A 90 1.45 -7.62 10.02
N PHE A 91 2.58 -8.12 9.54
CA PHE A 91 2.70 -9.48 8.95
C PHE A 91 3.24 -10.52 9.94
N VAL A 92 4.09 -10.10 10.87
CA VAL A 92 4.76 -11.02 11.82
C VAL A 92 3.87 -11.27 13.04
N GLN A 93 3.23 -10.23 13.54
CA GLN A 93 2.32 -10.27 14.68
C GLN A 93 1.11 -9.36 14.38
N PRO A 94 0.20 -9.81 13.50
CA PRO A 94 -0.95 -9.00 13.09
C PRO A 94 -1.79 -8.55 14.29
N PRO A 95 -2.38 -7.34 14.25
CA PRO A 95 -3.23 -6.86 15.34
C PRO A 95 -4.48 -7.74 15.48
N GLU A 96 -5.06 -7.78 16.68
CA GLU A 96 -6.24 -8.61 16.97
C GLU A 96 -7.44 -8.31 16.05
N LEU A 97 -7.50 -7.10 15.48
CA LEU A 97 -8.48 -6.71 14.47
C LEU A 97 -8.47 -7.62 13.24
N LEU A 98 -7.34 -8.27 12.93
CA LEU A 98 -7.19 -9.21 11.82
C LEU A 98 -7.46 -10.67 12.22
N ASN A 99 -7.88 -10.94 13.45
CA ASN A 99 -8.22 -12.30 13.89
C ASN A 99 -9.38 -12.87 13.05
N GLY A 100 -9.20 -14.10 12.57
CA GLY A 100 -10.18 -14.82 11.74
C GLY A 100 -10.01 -14.62 10.23
N PHE A 101 -9.10 -13.73 9.80
CA PHE A 101 -8.66 -13.70 8.40
C PHE A 101 -7.48 -14.65 8.20
N HIS A 102 -7.42 -15.28 7.02
CA HIS A 102 -6.40 -16.28 6.70
C HIS A 102 -5.93 -16.16 5.25
N GLY A 103 -4.78 -16.76 4.95
CA GLY A 103 -4.24 -16.86 3.60
C GLY A 103 -4.05 -15.48 2.95
N LEU A 104 -4.34 -15.39 1.65
CA LEU A 104 -4.19 -14.15 0.90
C LEU A 104 -5.17 -13.04 1.34
N GLN A 105 -6.31 -13.40 1.94
CA GLN A 105 -7.23 -12.40 2.50
C GLN A 105 -6.62 -11.68 3.72
N ALA A 106 -5.91 -12.41 4.60
CA ALA A 106 -5.16 -11.79 5.69
C ALA A 106 -4.05 -10.88 5.14
N ALA A 107 -3.23 -11.41 4.22
CA ALA A 107 -2.14 -10.65 3.61
C ALA A 107 -2.63 -9.38 2.89
N MET A 108 -3.81 -9.40 2.27
CA MET A 108 -4.45 -8.22 1.69
C MET A 108 -4.73 -7.14 2.74
N ASN A 109 -5.29 -7.51 3.89
CA ASN A 109 -5.59 -6.58 4.98
C ASN A 109 -4.30 -6.03 5.63
N GLU A 110 -3.29 -6.88 5.81
CA GLU A 110 -1.97 -6.50 6.35
C GLU A 110 -1.24 -5.54 5.42
N ALA A 111 -1.25 -5.82 4.11
CA ALA A 111 -0.70 -4.93 3.10
C ALA A 111 -1.46 -3.60 3.05
N TYR A 112 -2.79 -3.63 3.21
CA TYR A 112 -3.58 -2.42 3.25
C TYR A 112 -3.18 -1.51 4.42
N LEU A 113 -3.00 -2.07 5.63
CA LEU A 113 -2.51 -1.33 6.78
C LEU A 113 -1.13 -0.72 6.52
N ALA A 114 -0.20 -1.48 5.95
CA ALA A 114 1.15 -1.00 5.64
C ALA A 114 1.13 0.15 4.62
N HIS A 115 0.45 -0.03 3.49
CA HIS A 115 0.38 0.97 2.43
C HIS A 115 -0.37 2.23 2.87
N ARG A 116 -1.47 2.09 3.62
CA ARG A 116 -2.21 3.23 4.16
C ARG A 116 -1.37 4.00 5.19
N LEU A 117 -0.62 3.31 6.04
CA LEU A 117 0.29 3.97 7.00
C LEU A 117 1.40 4.76 6.28
N ILE A 118 2.02 4.19 5.25
CA ILE A 118 3.02 4.89 4.44
C ILE A 118 2.41 6.12 3.74
N GLU A 119 1.20 5.99 3.19
CA GLU A 119 0.48 7.11 2.55
C GLU A 119 0.19 8.25 3.54
N GLU A 120 -0.27 7.95 4.76
CA GLU A 120 -0.49 8.98 5.78
C GLU A 120 0.81 9.65 6.22
N VAL A 121 1.89 8.88 6.45
CA VAL A 121 3.20 9.47 6.76
C VAL A 121 3.70 10.37 5.63
N ASN A 122 3.50 9.96 4.37
CA ASN A 122 3.79 10.81 3.21
C ASN A 122 2.99 12.11 3.23
N ASN A 123 1.70 12.08 3.58
CA ASN A 123 0.87 13.28 3.72
C ASN A 123 1.41 14.22 4.82
N HIS A 124 1.89 13.67 5.93
CA HIS A 124 2.53 14.45 6.99
C HIS A 124 3.82 15.13 6.50
N PHE A 125 4.70 14.39 5.82
CA PHE A 125 5.93 14.95 5.23
C PHE A 125 5.61 16.03 4.20
N MET A 126 4.61 15.79 3.35
CA MET A 126 4.15 16.75 2.36
C MET A 126 3.69 18.06 3.04
N ALA A 127 2.94 17.97 4.13
CA ALA A 127 2.47 19.13 4.88
C ALA A 127 3.58 19.88 5.63
N GLN A 128 4.57 19.18 6.18
CA GLN A 128 5.65 19.77 6.98
C GLN A 128 6.82 20.30 6.13
N CYS A 129 7.20 19.58 5.09
CA CYS A 129 8.44 19.79 4.33
C CYS A 129 8.22 20.19 2.87
N GLY A 130 6.98 20.15 2.37
CA GLY A 130 6.72 20.41 0.96
C GLY A 130 7.18 19.29 0.03
N GLU A 131 7.51 18.11 0.57
CA GLU A 131 7.95 16.93 -0.17
C GLU A 131 7.50 15.64 0.54
N VAL A 132 7.29 14.56 -0.20
CA VAL A 132 6.93 13.23 0.35
C VAL A 132 8.16 12.44 0.78
N LEU A 133 8.02 11.55 1.76
CA LEU A 133 9.10 10.68 2.23
C LEU A 133 9.46 9.63 1.18
N VAL A 134 8.45 8.99 0.59
CA VAL A 134 8.59 8.04 -0.51
C VAL A 134 7.68 8.47 -1.66
N PRO A 135 8.22 8.84 -2.84
CA PRO A 135 7.46 9.47 -3.92
C PRO A 135 6.71 8.46 -4.78
N MET A 136 5.71 7.82 -4.17
CA MET A 136 4.95 6.73 -4.75
C MET A 136 3.46 6.96 -4.60
N ASP A 137 2.72 6.75 -5.67
CA ASP A 137 1.27 6.87 -5.68
C ASP A 137 0.58 5.52 -5.44
N MET A 138 0.17 5.28 -4.19
CA MET A 138 -0.66 4.13 -3.81
C MET A 138 -2.15 4.46 -3.75
N THR A 139 -2.55 5.71 -3.99
CA THR A 139 -3.90 6.21 -3.75
C THR A 139 -4.95 5.37 -4.46
N ARG A 140 -4.74 5.12 -5.76
CA ARG A 140 -5.66 4.34 -6.58
C ARG A 140 -5.74 2.88 -6.12
N SER A 141 -4.58 2.28 -5.86
CA SER A 141 -4.49 0.89 -5.43
C SER A 141 -5.17 0.70 -4.07
N ASN A 142 -4.92 1.62 -3.14
CA ASN A 142 -5.54 1.65 -1.82
C ASN A 142 -7.06 1.78 -1.92
N LEU A 143 -7.59 2.63 -2.79
CA LEU A 143 -9.03 2.75 -3.01
C LEU A 143 -9.66 1.45 -3.54
N ILE A 144 -9.01 0.77 -4.49
CA ILE A 144 -9.49 -0.52 -4.99
C ILE A 144 -9.48 -1.55 -3.86
N ILE A 145 -8.38 -1.68 -3.13
CA ILE A 145 -8.28 -2.65 -2.02
C ILE A 145 -9.26 -2.33 -0.90
N HIS A 146 -9.46 -1.07 -0.53
CA HIS A 146 -10.49 -0.64 0.43
C HIS A 146 -11.87 -1.17 0.01
N HIS A 147 -12.22 -1.03 -1.26
CA HIS A 147 -13.48 -1.58 -1.80
C HIS A 147 -13.51 -3.13 -1.75
N LEU A 148 -12.40 -3.80 -2.07
CA LEU A 148 -12.29 -5.26 -2.02
C LEU A 148 -12.31 -5.82 -0.58
N ILE A 149 -11.85 -5.06 0.40
CA ILE A 149 -11.98 -5.35 1.84
C ILE A 149 -13.41 -5.08 2.31
N GLY A 150 -14.00 -4.00 1.82
CA GLY A 150 -15.39 -3.59 2.00
C GLY A 150 -15.73 -3.09 3.40
N GLU A 151 -16.88 -2.44 3.45
CA GLU A 151 -17.38 -1.79 4.67
C GLU A 151 -18.22 -2.76 5.52
N PRO A 152 -18.18 -2.61 6.87
CA PRO A 152 -17.53 -1.54 7.62
C PRO A 152 -16.04 -1.77 7.92
N PHE A 153 -15.49 -2.94 7.57
CA PHE A 153 -14.17 -3.36 8.03
C PHE A 153 -13.02 -2.52 7.48
N ALA A 154 -13.07 -2.11 6.20
CA ALA A 154 -12.05 -1.23 5.62
C ALA A 154 -11.90 0.10 6.41
N ASN A 155 -13.02 0.69 6.84
CA ASN A 155 -13.02 1.91 7.65
C ASN A 155 -12.44 1.69 9.06
N GLN A 156 -12.49 0.47 9.59
CA GLN A 156 -11.84 0.13 10.86
C GLN A 156 -10.32 0.05 10.69
N LEU A 157 -9.83 -0.44 9.54
CA LEU A 157 -8.41 -0.43 9.22
C LEU A 157 -7.89 1.01 9.08
N ASP A 158 -8.64 1.89 8.40
CA ASP A 158 -8.30 3.32 8.30
C ASP A 158 -8.21 3.98 9.68
N ALA A 159 -9.18 3.70 10.55
CA ALA A 159 -9.18 4.22 11.92
C ALA A 159 -7.97 3.70 12.72
N ALA A 160 -7.59 2.44 12.56
CA ALA A 160 -6.41 1.86 13.21
C ALA A 160 -5.13 2.56 12.76
N VAL A 161 -4.97 2.79 11.45
CA VAL A 161 -3.82 3.53 10.89
C VAL A 161 -3.76 4.94 11.45
N LYS A 162 -4.90 5.64 11.52
CA LYS A 162 -4.96 6.99 12.08
C LYS A 162 -4.45 7.06 13.53
N ILE A 163 -4.84 6.10 14.37
CA ILE A 163 -4.36 6.00 15.76
C ILE A 163 -2.84 5.80 15.81
N ILE A 164 -2.29 4.98 14.90
CA ILE A 164 -0.84 4.75 14.81
C ILE A 164 -0.12 6.05 14.43
N VAL A 165 -0.62 6.78 13.43
CA VAL A 165 -0.04 8.05 12.99
C VAL A 165 -0.08 9.09 14.11
N GLU A 166 -1.22 9.27 14.78
CA GLU A 166 -1.38 10.18 15.92
C GLU A 166 -0.36 9.87 17.04
N ARG A 167 -0.08 8.58 17.27
CA ARG A 167 0.94 8.15 18.24
C ARG A 167 2.35 8.51 17.78
N LEU A 168 2.70 8.23 16.51
CA LEU A 168 4.02 8.58 15.96
C LEU A 168 4.27 10.09 16.02
N GLU A 169 3.24 10.91 15.78
CA GLU A 169 3.32 12.37 15.95
C GLU A 169 3.55 12.78 17.41
N ALA A 170 2.79 12.20 18.36
CA ALA A 170 2.93 12.50 19.78
C ALA A 170 4.33 12.15 20.31
N GLU A 171 4.92 11.07 19.79
CA GLU A 171 6.29 10.64 20.09
C GLU A 171 7.36 11.44 19.31
N ARG A 172 6.93 12.42 18.49
CA ARG A 172 7.78 13.25 17.60
C ARG A 172 8.61 12.45 16.59
N LEU A 173 8.16 11.24 16.27
CA LEU A 173 8.80 10.33 15.30
C LEU A 173 8.46 10.67 13.85
N LEU A 174 7.57 11.64 13.61
CA LEU A 174 7.28 12.17 12.27
C LEU A 174 7.87 13.58 12.03
N ALA A 175 8.64 14.11 12.99
CA ALA A 175 9.22 15.44 12.83
C ALA A 175 10.49 15.35 11.97
N ALA A 176 10.46 15.94 10.77
CA ALA A 176 11.70 16.23 10.06
C ALA A 176 12.46 17.31 10.84
N ASP A 177 13.64 17.01 11.36
CA ASP A 177 14.51 17.93 12.12
C ASP A 177 15.13 19.06 11.25
N GLY A 178 14.58 19.28 10.05
CA GLY A 178 15.10 20.19 9.03
C GLY A 178 16.26 19.63 8.20
N LYS A 179 16.70 18.38 8.43
CA LYS A 179 17.81 17.75 7.69
C LYS A 179 17.37 16.72 6.65
N PHE A 180 16.07 16.49 6.50
CA PHE A 180 15.54 15.62 5.45
C PHE A 180 15.97 16.16 4.07
N ASN A 181 16.63 15.31 3.28
CA ASN A 181 17.04 15.64 1.92
C ASN A 181 16.11 14.96 0.91
N PRO A 182 15.05 15.65 0.43
CA PRO A 182 14.06 15.07 -0.48
C PRO A 182 14.67 14.72 -1.84
N GLY A 183 15.67 15.48 -2.32
CA GLY A 183 16.35 15.18 -3.58
C GLY A 183 17.08 13.84 -3.54
N LEU A 184 17.78 13.58 -2.44
CA LEU A 184 18.49 12.32 -2.23
C LEU A 184 17.52 11.16 -1.98
N ALA A 185 16.45 11.37 -1.21
CA ALA A 185 15.40 10.37 -1.02
C ALA A 185 14.80 9.93 -2.37
N ARG A 186 14.55 10.89 -3.27
CA ARG A 186 14.04 10.65 -4.62
C ARG A 186 15.06 9.93 -5.51
N GLU A 187 16.33 10.31 -5.44
CA GLU A 187 17.41 9.63 -6.16
C GLU A 187 17.57 8.17 -5.71
N ILE A 188 17.52 7.90 -4.40
CA ILE A 188 17.59 6.54 -3.86
C ILE A 188 16.38 5.73 -4.31
N TYR A 189 15.19 6.30 -4.14
CA TYR A 189 13.96 5.66 -4.56
C TYR A 189 14.01 5.31 -6.05
N TRP A 190 14.33 6.26 -6.93
CA TRP A 190 14.45 6.02 -8.36
C TRP A 190 15.62 5.13 -8.75
N GLY A 191 16.72 5.16 -8.01
CA GLY A 191 17.83 4.22 -8.19
C GLY A 191 17.39 2.77 -7.92
N MET A 192 16.43 2.59 -7.02
CA MET A 192 15.75 1.31 -6.80
C MET A 192 14.65 1.07 -7.85
N GLU A 193 13.91 2.11 -8.28
CA GLU A 193 12.79 2.01 -9.23
C GLU A 193 13.17 1.82 -10.69
N ALA A 194 14.32 2.35 -11.14
CA ALA A 194 14.69 2.50 -12.55
C ALA A 194 14.79 1.17 -13.33
N GLY A 195 14.54 0.03 -12.68
CA GLY A 195 14.35 -1.26 -13.33
C GLY A 195 13.11 -2.08 -12.92
N HIS A 196 12.25 -1.64 -11.97
CA HIS A 196 11.36 -2.59 -11.28
C HIS A 196 9.85 -2.26 -11.17
N TRP A 197 9.42 -1.00 -11.20
CA TRP A 197 8.03 -0.69 -10.81
C TRP A 197 7.32 0.29 -11.76
N PRO A 198 6.74 -0.18 -12.87
CA PRO A 198 5.74 0.61 -13.58
C PRO A 198 4.53 0.84 -12.67
N CYS A 199 3.83 1.96 -12.86
CA CYS A 199 2.70 2.33 -12.02
C CYS A 199 1.66 1.18 -12.00
N PHE A 200 1.16 0.88 -10.80
CA PHE A 200 0.39 -0.33 -10.53
C PHE A 200 -0.87 -0.44 -11.40
N THR A 201 -1.52 0.69 -11.67
CA THR A 201 -2.73 0.75 -12.51
C THR A 201 -2.47 0.74 -14.00
N ASP A 202 -1.28 1.16 -14.46
CA ASP A 202 -0.96 1.16 -15.90
C ASP A 202 -0.53 -0.23 -16.38
N THR A 203 -0.07 -1.07 -15.45
CA THR A 203 0.44 -2.42 -15.73
C THR A 203 -0.61 -3.51 -15.51
N LEU A 204 -1.63 -3.22 -14.70
CA LEU A 204 -2.70 -4.16 -14.38
C LEU A 204 -3.96 -3.79 -15.16
N SER A 205 -4.67 -4.80 -15.64
CA SER A 205 -5.99 -4.68 -16.27
C SER A 205 -7.10 -4.20 -15.32
N VAL A 206 -6.74 -3.45 -14.26
CA VAL A 206 -7.63 -2.87 -13.26
C VAL A 206 -7.33 -1.38 -13.18
N GLY A 207 -8.30 -0.56 -13.58
CA GLY A 207 -8.19 0.90 -13.56
C GLY A 207 -9.25 1.56 -12.69
N LEU A 208 -8.93 2.73 -12.16
CA LEU A 208 -9.89 3.65 -11.54
C LEU A 208 -10.09 4.86 -12.48
N LEU A 209 -11.31 5.06 -12.97
CA LEU A 209 -11.69 6.30 -13.65
C LEU A 209 -12.16 7.32 -12.60
N PHE A 210 -11.38 8.38 -12.44
CA PHE A 210 -11.93 9.62 -11.88
C PHE A 210 -12.72 10.29 -13.00
N GLY A 211 -13.94 10.76 -12.71
CA GLY A 211 -14.77 11.41 -13.71
C GLY A 211 -13.98 12.48 -14.46
N GLU A 212 -13.74 12.25 -15.75
CA GLU A 212 -13.28 13.28 -16.66
C GLU A 212 -14.38 14.34 -16.73
N ASN A 213 -14.21 15.44 -16.01
CA ASN A 213 -14.79 16.69 -16.48
C ASN A 213 -13.91 17.17 -17.63
N ASP A 214 -14.44 17.00 -18.84
CA ASP A 214 -14.08 17.67 -20.10
C ASP A 214 -12.89 18.63 -20.03
N CYS A 215 -11.70 18.14 -20.37
CA CYS A 215 -10.63 18.95 -20.93
C CYS A 215 -10.39 18.56 -22.40
N SER A 216 -11.48 18.55 -23.17
CA SER A 216 -11.44 18.58 -24.64
C SER A 216 -12.24 19.77 -25.11
N ASN A 217 -11.69 20.99 -24.99
CA ASN A 217 -11.94 22.14 -25.87
C ASN A 217 -11.30 23.41 -25.31
N ILE A 218 -9.99 23.62 -25.56
CA ILE A 218 -9.45 24.94 -25.93
C ILE A 218 -8.32 24.72 -26.94
N LEU A 219 -8.71 24.52 -28.20
CA LEU A 219 -7.90 24.92 -29.35
C LEU A 219 -8.79 25.80 -30.22
N HIS A 220 -8.63 27.11 -30.06
CA HIS A 220 -8.78 28.11 -31.12
C HIS A 220 -8.05 29.39 -30.72
#